data_AF-A0A0U4BRR5-F1
#
_entry.id   AF-A0A0U4BRR5-F1
#
_cell.length_a   1.000
_cell.length_b   1.000
_cell.length_c   1.000
_cell.angle_alpha   90.00
_cell.angle_beta   90.00
_cell.angle_gamma   90.00
#
_symmetry.space_group_name_H-M   'P 1'
#
loop_
_entity.id
_entity.type
_entity.pdbx_description
1 polymer ?
#
loop_
_entity_poly.entity_id
_entity_poly.type
_entity_poly.pdbx_seq_one_letter_code
_entity_poly.pdbx_strand_id
1 'polypeptide(L)'
;MIGKLPLCKRLVLGALVLSSTGYLQGCQPAAYAHRNTTAEAAAIRNVLTTQTAAWNKGDIPGFMQGYWKSDSLVFLGRRGPTYGWQQTLDNYRKNYPDAAAMGQLDFSGLRITLLAPTAAQVIGHWHLARPTVGDVGGYFLLVLRKIDGQWVVAADHTNSQ
;
A
#
# COMPACT_ATOMS: atom_id res chain seq x y z
N MET A 1 -23.61 -73.72 -56.45
CA MET A 1 -24.40 -72.53 -56.03
C MET A 1 -24.83 -72.71 -54.59
N ILE A 2 -24.66 -71.65 -53.77
CA ILE A 2 -25.23 -71.40 -52.42
C ILE A 2 -24.68 -72.34 -51.32
N GLY A 3 -24.07 -71.94 -50.19
CA GLY A 3 -23.97 -70.68 -49.44
C GLY A 3 -24.13 -71.03 -47.95
N LYS A 4 -23.04 -71.05 -47.14
CA LYS A 4 -23.08 -71.32 -45.69
C LYS A 4 -22.74 -70.04 -44.89
N LEU A 5 -23.56 -69.78 -43.86
CA LEU A 5 -23.55 -68.63 -42.94
C LEU A 5 -22.32 -68.57 -42.00
N PRO A 6 -22.01 -67.41 -41.40
CA PRO A 6 -20.79 -67.18 -40.63
C PRO A 6 -20.90 -67.46 -39.13
N LEU A 7 -19.72 -67.67 -38.54
CA LEU A 7 -19.41 -68.03 -37.16
C LEU A 7 -19.49 -66.81 -36.23
N CYS A 8 -20.27 -66.89 -35.15
CA CYS A 8 -20.37 -65.87 -34.11
C CYS A 8 -19.25 -66.06 -33.06
N LYS A 9 -18.24 -65.17 -33.03
CA LYS A 9 -17.19 -65.15 -32.00
C LYS A 9 -17.66 -64.38 -30.76
N ARG A 10 -17.49 -65.00 -29.59
CA ARG A 10 -17.76 -64.44 -28.26
C ARG A 10 -16.75 -63.34 -27.93
N LEU A 11 -17.23 -62.20 -27.45
CA LEU A 11 -16.40 -61.15 -26.83
C LEU A 11 -16.58 -61.21 -25.30
N VAL A 12 -15.47 -61.21 -24.59
CA VAL A 12 -15.35 -61.31 -23.13
C VAL A 12 -15.73 -59.97 -22.48
N LEU A 13 -16.64 -59.98 -21.50
CA LEU A 13 -16.88 -58.84 -20.61
C LEU A 13 -15.72 -58.71 -19.61
N GLY A 14 -14.97 -57.62 -19.70
CA GLY A 14 -14.07 -57.14 -18.63
C GLY A 14 -14.72 -55.96 -17.92
N ALA A 15 -15.04 -56.12 -16.63
CA ALA A 15 -15.58 -55.06 -15.78
C ALA A 15 -14.48 -54.02 -15.47
N LEU A 16 -14.72 -52.77 -15.83
CA LEU A 16 -13.86 -51.63 -15.51
C LEU A 16 -14.23 -51.11 -14.11
N VAL A 17 -13.36 -51.31 -13.12
CA VAL A 17 -13.50 -50.70 -11.80
C VAL A 17 -13.08 -49.24 -11.92
N LEU A 18 -14.05 -48.33 -11.87
CA LEU A 18 -13.82 -46.89 -11.76
C LEU A 18 -13.41 -46.57 -10.31
N SER A 19 -12.10 -46.59 -10.03
CA SER A 19 -11.56 -45.99 -8.81
C SER A 19 -11.66 -44.47 -8.93
N SER A 20 -12.58 -43.88 -8.20
CA SER A 20 -12.70 -42.44 -8.00
C SER A 20 -11.50 -41.94 -7.17
N THR A 21 -10.43 -41.55 -7.85
CA THR A 21 -9.36 -40.75 -7.25
C THR A 21 -9.95 -39.40 -6.84
N GLY A 22 -10.31 -39.29 -5.56
CA GLY A 22 -10.60 -38.00 -4.93
C GLY A 22 -9.33 -37.16 -4.97
N TYR A 23 -9.31 -36.16 -5.85
CA TYR A 23 -8.30 -35.12 -5.82
C TYR A 23 -8.51 -34.30 -4.55
N LEU A 24 -7.67 -34.52 -3.54
CA LEU A 24 -7.47 -33.56 -2.46
C LEU A 24 -6.93 -32.28 -3.11
N GLN A 25 -7.78 -31.28 -3.28
CA GLN A 25 -7.34 -29.91 -3.52
C GLN A 25 -6.57 -29.47 -2.28
N GLY A 26 -5.25 -29.66 -2.31
CA GLY A 26 -4.34 -29.19 -1.27
C GLY A 26 -4.48 -27.69 -1.10
N CYS A 27 -4.49 -27.24 0.15
CA CYS A 27 -4.29 -25.83 0.47
C CYS A 27 -3.05 -25.32 -0.28
N GLN A 28 -3.19 -24.24 -1.04
CA GLN A 28 -2.03 -23.47 -1.52
C GLN A 28 -1.81 -22.25 -0.63
N PRO A 29 -0.93 -22.29 0.38
CA PRO A 29 -0.52 -21.08 1.09
C PRO A 29 0.96 -20.76 0.81
N ALA A 30 1.22 -19.51 0.38
CA ALA A 30 2.41 -18.68 0.62
C ALA A 30 2.70 -17.72 -0.55
N ALA A 31 2.66 -18.20 -1.80
CA ALA A 31 3.14 -17.43 -2.95
C ALA A 31 2.23 -16.25 -3.34
N TYR A 32 0.90 -16.40 -3.20
CA TYR A 32 -0.06 -15.32 -3.44
C TYR A 32 0.03 -14.22 -2.37
N ALA A 33 0.15 -14.61 -1.10
CA ALA A 33 0.27 -13.65 0.01
C ALA A 33 1.54 -12.81 -0.09
N HIS A 34 2.68 -13.41 -0.46
CA HIS A 34 3.95 -12.69 -0.61
C HIS A 34 3.95 -11.69 -1.78
N ARG A 35 3.39 -12.05 -2.94
CA ARG A 35 3.29 -11.14 -4.10
C ARG A 35 2.40 -9.93 -3.82
N ASN A 36 1.28 -10.15 -3.13
CA ASN A 36 0.42 -9.05 -2.69
C ASN A 36 1.17 -8.12 -1.75
N THR A 37 1.95 -8.64 -0.80
CA THR A 37 2.73 -7.81 0.14
C THR A 37 3.71 -6.88 -0.57
N THR A 38 4.45 -7.36 -1.58
CA THR A 38 5.40 -6.53 -2.34
C THR A 38 4.69 -5.46 -3.16
N ALA A 39 3.57 -5.80 -3.82
CA ALA A 39 2.79 -4.84 -4.60
C ALA A 39 2.17 -3.74 -3.74
N GLU A 40 1.59 -4.09 -2.59
CA GLU A 40 1.01 -3.11 -1.67
C GLU A 40 2.09 -2.21 -1.05
N ALA A 41 3.25 -2.76 -0.68
CA ALA A 41 4.38 -1.96 -0.20
C ALA A 41 4.90 -0.99 -1.27
N ALA A 42 4.94 -1.41 -2.54
CA ALA A 42 5.28 -0.53 -3.65
C ALA A 42 4.24 0.59 -3.85
N ALA A 43 2.95 0.29 -3.74
CA ALA A 43 1.88 1.28 -3.82
C ALA A 43 1.98 2.32 -2.69
N ILE A 44 2.26 1.89 -1.46
CA ILE A 44 2.51 2.79 -0.31
C ILE A 44 3.74 3.66 -0.54
N ARG A 45 4.83 3.09 -1.06
CA ARG A 45 6.03 3.88 -1.42
C ARG A 45 5.69 4.93 -2.47
N ASN A 46 4.85 4.60 -3.45
CA ASN A 46 4.41 5.55 -4.46
C ASN A 46 3.59 6.72 -3.89
N VAL A 47 2.80 6.51 -2.83
CA VAL A 47 2.13 7.61 -2.11
C VAL A 47 3.16 8.61 -1.61
N LEU A 48 4.19 8.13 -0.90
CA LEU A 48 5.26 8.99 -0.37
C LEU A 48 6.06 9.67 -1.48
N THR A 49 6.42 8.96 -2.55
CA THR A 49 7.10 9.55 -3.71
C THR A 49 6.27 10.67 -4.35
N THR A 50 4.96 10.47 -4.50
CA THR A 50 4.05 11.47 -5.08
C THR A 50 3.95 12.70 -4.17
N GLN A 51 3.84 12.48 -2.86
CA GLN A 51 3.86 13.57 -1.88
C GLN A 51 5.16 14.36 -1.95
N THR A 52 6.32 13.70 -1.90
CA THR A 52 7.63 14.36 -2.03
C THR A 52 7.74 15.18 -3.31
N ALA A 53 7.28 14.65 -4.44
CA ALA A 53 7.29 15.37 -5.71
C ALA A 53 6.38 16.61 -5.70
N ALA A 54 5.20 16.54 -5.07
CA ALA A 54 4.31 17.69 -4.92
C ALA A 54 4.91 18.74 -3.98
N TRP A 55 5.45 18.32 -2.84
CA TRP A 55 6.16 19.19 -1.90
C TRP A 55 7.29 19.96 -2.57
N ASN A 56 8.15 19.26 -3.30
CA ASN A 56 9.33 19.85 -3.94
C ASN A 56 8.98 20.81 -5.08
N LYS A 57 7.73 20.77 -5.57
CA LYS A 57 7.16 21.74 -6.52
C LYS A 57 6.42 22.91 -5.85
N GLY A 58 6.34 22.94 -4.52
CA GLY A 58 5.55 23.92 -3.78
C GLY A 58 4.04 23.65 -3.77
N ASP A 59 3.60 22.46 -4.20
CA ASP A 59 2.20 22.08 -4.32
C ASP A 59 1.69 21.42 -3.03
N ILE A 60 1.33 22.26 -2.05
CA ILE A 60 0.73 21.81 -0.78
C ILE A 60 -0.59 21.05 -1.01
N PRO A 61 -1.54 21.51 -1.85
CA PRO A 61 -2.75 20.75 -2.16
C PRO A 61 -2.47 19.36 -2.75
N GLY A 62 -1.46 19.24 -3.61
CA GLY A 62 -0.99 17.97 -4.17
C GLY A 62 -0.35 17.06 -3.11
N PHE A 63 0.49 17.62 -2.23
CA PHE A 63 1.05 16.90 -1.08
C PHE A 63 -0.05 16.33 -0.18
N MET A 64 -1.13 17.11 0.03
CA MET A 64 -2.27 16.69 0.84
C MET A 64 -3.11 15.55 0.25
N GLN A 65 -2.93 15.19 -1.04
CA GLN A 65 -3.64 14.05 -1.64
C GLN A 65 -3.20 12.69 -1.10
N GLY A 66 -2.00 12.59 -0.51
CA GLY A 66 -1.56 11.36 0.15
C GLY A 66 -2.22 11.11 1.52
N TYR A 67 -2.95 12.10 2.06
CA TYR A 67 -3.66 11.97 3.32
C TYR A 67 -5.15 11.69 3.12
N TRP A 68 -5.73 10.97 4.08
CA TRP A 68 -7.15 10.63 4.05
C TRP A 68 -8.00 11.91 4.17
N LYS A 69 -8.81 12.19 3.15
CA LYS A 69 -9.72 13.33 3.14
C LYS A 69 -10.93 13.07 4.05
N SER A 70 -10.73 13.28 5.35
CA SER A 70 -11.69 12.98 6.41
C SER A 70 -11.43 13.84 7.64
N ASP A 71 -12.48 14.09 8.42
CA ASP A 71 -12.39 14.75 9.73
C ASP A 71 -11.69 13.87 10.77
N SER A 72 -11.55 12.58 10.50
CA SER A 72 -10.83 11.61 11.35
C SER A 72 -9.35 11.46 11.01
N LEU A 73 -8.82 12.14 9.99
CA LEU A 73 -7.38 12.26 9.79
C LEU A 73 -6.75 12.86 11.04
N VAL A 74 -5.61 12.33 11.50
CA VAL A 74 -4.95 12.86 12.70
C VAL A 74 -3.45 13.08 12.48
N PHE A 75 -2.98 14.24 12.92
CA PHE A 75 -1.55 14.58 13.02
C PHE A 75 -1.17 14.75 14.48
N LEU A 76 -0.17 14.00 14.93
CA LEU A 76 0.37 14.07 16.27
C LEU A 76 1.73 14.77 16.21
N GLY A 77 1.81 15.93 16.86
CA GLY A 77 3.06 16.67 17.01
C GLY A 77 3.24 17.17 18.44
N ARG A 78 4.23 18.06 18.64
CA ARG A 78 4.59 18.59 19.96
C ARG A 78 3.42 19.23 20.74
N ARG A 79 2.43 19.78 20.04
CA ARG A 79 1.25 20.44 20.66
C ARG A 79 0.07 19.50 20.89
N GLY A 80 0.23 18.21 20.64
CA GLY A 80 -0.84 17.22 20.69
C GLY A 80 -1.47 16.93 19.32
N PRO A 81 -2.63 16.24 19.30
CA PRO A 81 -3.29 15.84 18.07
C PRO A 81 -4.02 17.02 17.39
N THR A 82 -3.91 17.09 16.07
CA THR A 82 -4.75 17.91 15.18
C THR A 82 -5.59 16.98 14.33
N TYR A 83 -6.88 17.24 14.20
CA TYR A 83 -7.80 16.40 13.44
C TYR A 83 -8.28 17.10 12.17
N GLY A 84 -8.60 16.31 11.15
CA GLY A 84 -9.27 16.76 9.94
C GLY A 84 -8.35 17.22 8.82
N TRP A 85 -8.71 16.81 7.61
CA TRP A 85 -7.95 17.11 6.39
C TRP A 85 -7.88 18.61 6.09
N GLN A 86 -9.00 19.33 6.22
CA GLN A 86 -9.04 20.76 5.92
C GLN A 86 -8.19 21.57 6.90
N GLN A 87 -8.33 21.31 8.20
CA GLN A 87 -7.51 21.97 9.22
C GLN A 87 -6.01 21.70 9.01
N THR A 88 -5.66 20.48 8.59
CA THR A 88 -4.28 20.11 8.28
C THR A 88 -3.76 20.89 7.06
N LEU A 89 -4.53 20.97 5.97
CA LEU A 89 -4.17 21.75 4.78
C LEU A 89 -3.91 23.22 5.13
N ASP A 90 -4.79 23.82 5.93
CA ASP A 90 -4.66 25.22 6.34
C ASP A 90 -3.42 25.44 7.23
N ASN A 91 -3.10 24.48 8.09
CA ASN A 91 -1.87 24.50 8.87
C ASN A 91 -0.61 24.41 8.00
N TYR A 92 -0.60 23.55 6.97
CA TYR A 92 0.53 23.49 6.03
C TYR A 92 0.71 24.83 5.31
N ARG A 93 -0.36 25.40 4.76
CA ARG A 93 -0.32 26.72 4.09
C ARG A 93 0.21 27.82 5.01
N LYS A 94 -0.20 27.82 6.27
CA LYS A 94 0.24 28.79 7.27
C LYS A 94 1.72 28.63 7.64
N ASN A 95 2.17 27.39 7.83
CA ASN A 95 3.52 27.11 8.32
C ASN A 95 4.58 27.13 7.20
N TYR A 96 4.16 26.94 5.95
CA TYR A 96 5.01 26.90 4.78
C TYR A 96 4.52 27.91 3.72
N PRO A 97 4.68 29.22 3.97
CA PRO A 97 4.13 30.26 3.11
C PRO A 97 4.89 30.44 1.79
N ASP A 98 6.12 29.94 1.68
CA ASP A 98 6.98 30.10 0.52
C ASP A 98 7.95 28.91 0.32
N ALA A 99 8.66 28.92 -0.82
CA ALA A 99 9.61 27.88 -1.19
C ALA A 99 10.83 27.79 -0.26
N ALA A 100 11.24 28.90 0.37
CA ALA A 100 12.36 28.90 1.30
C ALA A 100 11.99 28.19 2.61
N ALA A 101 10.76 28.39 3.10
CA ALA A 101 10.21 27.68 4.25
C ALA A 101 10.00 26.19 3.96
N MET A 102 9.53 25.84 2.75
CA MET A 102 9.32 24.45 2.32
C MET A 102 10.61 23.67 2.14
N GLY A 103 11.63 24.27 1.53
CA GLY A 103 12.84 23.56 1.15
C GLY A 103 12.60 22.45 0.13
N GLN A 104 13.51 21.48 0.11
CA GLN A 104 13.37 20.23 -0.63
C GLN A 104 13.26 19.07 0.35
N LEU A 105 12.16 18.35 0.27
CA LEU A 105 11.86 17.18 1.08
C LEU A 105 12.52 15.94 0.51
N ASP A 106 13.12 15.16 1.39
CA ASP A 106 13.54 13.78 1.17
C ASP A 106 12.94 12.87 2.26
N PHE A 107 12.49 11.69 1.84
CA PHE A 107 12.10 10.61 2.74
C PHE A 107 13.05 9.43 2.59
N SER A 108 13.66 9.01 3.69
CA SER A 108 14.67 7.93 3.69
C SER A 108 14.45 6.94 4.83
N GLY A 109 15.18 5.82 4.79
CA GLY A 109 15.07 4.75 5.80
C GLY A 109 13.68 4.13 5.94
N LEU A 110 12.88 4.16 4.86
CA LEU A 110 11.49 3.72 4.89
C LEU A 110 11.36 2.23 5.24
N ARG A 111 10.76 1.95 6.40
CA ARG A 111 10.32 0.62 6.80
C ARG A 111 8.80 0.53 6.68
N ILE A 112 8.34 -0.20 5.67
CA ILE A 112 6.91 -0.43 5.40
C ILE A 112 6.54 -1.80 5.97
N THR A 113 5.51 -1.85 6.82
CA THR A 113 4.98 -3.09 7.41
C THR A 113 3.48 -3.16 7.16
N LEU A 114 3.03 -4.18 6.42
CA LEU A 114 1.60 -4.45 6.29
C LEU A 114 1.09 -5.07 7.60
N LEU A 115 -0.03 -4.55 8.09
CA LEU A 115 -0.70 -5.02 9.29
C LEU A 115 -1.93 -5.87 8.95
N ALA A 116 -2.59 -5.54 7.83
CA ALA A 116 -3.75 -6.24 7.28
C ALA A 116 -3.86 -5.95 5.76
N PRO A 117 -4.77 -6.61 5.01
CA PRO A 117 -4.97 -6.31 3.59
C PRO A 117 -5.29 -4.85 3.27
N THR A 118 -5.82 -4.10 4.24
CA THR A 118 -6.23 -2.70 4.10
C THR A 118 -5.59 -1.77 5.15
N ALA A 119 -4.56 -2.24 5.88
CA ALA A 119 -3.88 -1.47 6.91
C ALA A 119 -2.37 -1.68 6.88
N ALA A 120 -1.60 -0.60 7.03
CA ALA A 120 -0.14 -0.64 7.05
C ALA A 120 0.45 0.41 8.00
N GLN A 121 1.70 0.21 8.37
CA GLN A 121 2.53 1.16 9.08
C GLN A 121 3.77 1.51 8.25
N VAL A 122 4.17 2.77 8.27
CA VAL A 122 5.47 3.21 7.75
C VAL A 122 6.21 3.97 8.84
N ILE A 123 7.48 3.62 9.04
CA ILE A 123 8.42 4.41 9.84
C ILE A 123 9.53 4.88 8.91
N GLY A 124 9.98 6.11 9.07
CA GLY A 124 11.04 6.67 8.23
C GLY A 124 11.63 7.95 8.78
N HIS A 125 12.59 8.48 8.03
CA HIS A 125 13.20 9.78 8.23
C HIS A 125 12.64 10.77 7.23
N TRP A 126 12.47 12.01 7.66
CA TRP A 126 12.24 13.14 6.77
C TRP A 126 13.36 14.17 6.94
N HIS A 127 13.70 14.83 5.83
CA HIS A 127 14.68 15.92 5.81
C HIS A 127 14.19 17.02 4.87
N LEU A 128 14.33 18.27 5.28
CA LEU A 128 14.13 19.45 4.43
C LEU A 128 15.47 20.15 4.23
N ALA A 129 15.98 20.10 3.00
CA ALA A 129 17.11 20.92 2.58
C ALA A 129 16.66 22.37 2.37
N ARG A 130 17.20 23.31 3.15
CA ARG A 130 16.79 24.72 3.16
C ARG A 130 18.02 25.65 3.21
N PRO A 131 18.63 25.95 2.06
CA PRO A 131 19.93 26.63 2.00
C PRO A 131 20.01 27.98 2.71
N THR A 132 18.90 28.71 2.82
CA THR A 132 18.86 30.07 3.38
C THR A 132 18.45 30.13 4.85
N VAL A 133 17.67 29.15 5.34
CA VAL A 133 17.09 29.17 6.69
C VAL A 133 17.54 27.99 7.56
N GLY A 134 18.35 27.08 7.01
CA GLY A 134 18.93 25.94 7.70
C GLY A 134 18.09 24.67 7.56
N ASP A 135 18.77 23.57 7.31
CA ASP A 135 18.18 22.25 7.20
C ASP A 135 17.50 21.82 8.50
N VAL A 136 16.44 21.03 8.37
CA VAL A 136 15.75 20.38 9.49
C VAL A 136 15.38 18.97 9.09
N GLY A 137 15.23 18.08 10.07
CA GLY A 137 14.81 16.72 9.82
C GLY A 137 14.27 16.06 11.07
N GLY A 138 13.92 14.80 10.94
CA GLY A 138 13.36 14.04 12.05
C GLY A 138 12.86 12.68 11.62
N TYR A 139 11.97 12.13 12.45
CA TYR A 139 11.35 10.83 12.21
C TYR A 139 9.85 11.00 12.09
N PHE A 140 9.24 10.03 11.41
CA PHE A 140 7.80 9.91 11.34
C PHE A 140 7.33 8.46 11.49
N LEU A 141 6.08 8.32 11.93
CA LEU A 141 5.31 7.10 11.88
C LEU A 141 3.97 7.41 11.22
N LEU A 142 3.66 6.68 10.15
CA LEU A 142 2.38 6.76 9.45
C LEU A 142 1.58 5.49 9.70
N VAL A 143 0.28 5.66 9.93
CA VAL A 143 -0.71 4.59 9.77
C VAL A 143 -1.44 4.86 8.47
N LEU A 144 -1.37 3.90 7.54
CA LEU A 144 -2.06 3.97 6.27
C LEU A 144 -3.25 3.03 6.25
N ARG A 145 -4.29 3.45 5.55
CA ARG A 145 -5.48 2.65 5.24
C ARG A 145 -5.68 2.58 3.74
N LYS A 146 -6.15 1.43 3.27
CA LYS A 146 -6.63 1.27 1.90
C LYS A 146 -8.13 1.53 1.88
N ILE A 147 -8.53 2.65 1.31
CA ILE A 147 -9.92 3.12 1.22
C ILE A 147 -10.25 3.25 -0.26
N ASP A 148 -11.34 2.61 -0.71
CA ASP A 148 -11.75 2.59 -2.12
C ASP A 148 -10.61 2.17 -3.08
N GLY A 149 -9.78 1.22 -2.62
CA GLY A 149 -8.64 0.71 -3.37
C GLY A 149 -7.37 1.58 -3.33
N GLN A 150 -7.42 2.75 -2.71
CA GLN A 150 -6.30 3.70 -2.62
C GLN A 150 -5.69 3.72 -1.23
N TRP A 151 -4.36 3.69 -1.15
CA TRP A 151 -3.65 3.89 0.11
C TRP A 151 -3.60 5.38 0.45
N VAL A 152 -4.03 5.71 1.66
CA VAL A 152 -3.97 7.07 2.21
C VAL A 152 -3.47 7.02 3.65
N VAL A 153 -2.75 8.06 4.06
CA VAL A 153 -2.30 8.24 5.44
C VAL A 153 -3.50 8.67 6.30
N ALA A 154 -3.84 7.88 7.30
CA ALA A 154 -4.95 8.14 8.23
C ALA A 154 -4.46 8.71 9.57
N ALA A 155 -3.23 8.41 9.96
CA ALA A 155 -2.57 9.03 11.10
C ALA A 155 -1.09 9.29 10.80
N ASP A 156 -0.61 10.45 11.21
CA ASP A 156 0.78 10.88 11.05
C ASP A 156 1.31 11.34 12.41
N HIS A 157 2.37 10.70 12.89
CA HIS A 157 3.13 11.18 14.04
C HIS A 157 4.51 11.58 13.56
N THR A 158 4.79 12.88 13.58
CA THR A 158 6.05 13.43 13.09
C THR A 158 6.71 14.29 14.17
N ASN A 159 8.00 14.07 14.39
CA ASN A 159 8.84 14.91 15.23
C ASN A 159 9.97 15.54 14.43
N SER A 160 10.45 16.69 14.90
CA SER A 160 11.66 17.36 14.39
C SER A 160 12.79 17.19 15.40
N GLN A 161 14.01 17.08 14.91
CA GLN A 161 15.25 17.14 15.68
C GLN A 161 15.97 18.46 15.43
#